data_AF-A0A6H0ZN99-F1
#
_entry.id   AF-A0A6H0ZN99-F1
#
_cell.length_a   1.000
_cell.length_b   1.000
_cell.length_c   1.000
_cell.angle_alpha   90.00
_cell.angle_beta   90.00
_cell.angle_gamma   90.00
#
_symmetry.space_group_name_H-M   'P 1'
#
loop_
_entity.id
_entity.type
_entity.pdbx_description
1 polymer ?
#
loop_
_entity_poly.entity_id
_entity_poly.type
_entity_poly.pdbx_seq_one_letter_code
_entity_poly.pdbx_strand_id
1 'polypeptide(L)' 'MTLHDFLHLEGAFSFSADDAAGINRELATKKVSGIAPGDRQKVLDYLLTAMQINSVEHDIRAKIDDLIADLQSHW' A
#
# COMPACT_ATOMS: atom_id res chain seq x y z
N MET A 1 4.89 11.53 3.14
CA MET A 1 4.63 10.67 4.32
C MET A 1 5.32 9.33 4.10
N THR A 2 5.79 8.67 5.17
CA THR A 2 6.40 7.34 5.08
C THR A 2 5.36 6.22 5.25
N LEU A 3 5.68 4.99 4.85
CA LEU A 3 4.83 3.83 5.17
C LEU A 3 4.68 3.65 6.68
N HIS A 4 5.73 3.91 7.46
CA HIS A 4 5.66 3.83 8.91
C HIS A 4 4.59 4.78 9.48
N ASP A 5 4.59 6.04 9.05
CA ASP A 5 3.57 7.01 9.48
C ASP A 5 2.17 6.53 9.09
N PHE A 6 2.00 6.08 7.84
CA PHE A 6 0.74 5.54 7.33
C PHE A 6 0.18 4.43 8.23
N LEU A 7 1.02 3.47 8.62
CA LEU A 7 0.60 2.32 9.42
C LEU A 7 0.13 2.73 10.82
N HIS A 8 0.70 3.79 11.40
CA HIS A 8 0.36 4.27 12.75
C HIS A 8 -0.77 5.31 12.78
N LEU A 9 -1.30 5.76 11.63
CA LEU A 9 -2.46 6.64 11.61
C LEU A 9 -3.71 5.94 12.13
N GLU A 10 -4.36 6.56 13.13
CA GLU A 10 -5.67 6.16 13.62
C GLU A 10 -6.76 7.00 12.95
N GLY A 11 -7.74 6.34 12.31
CA GLY A 11 -8.91 6.99 11.70
C GLY A 11 -8.76 7.34 10.21
N ALA A 12 -9.73 8.09 9.69
CA ALA A 12 -9.79 8.48 8.28
C ALA A 12 -8.88 9.70 8.03
N PHE A 13 -7.75 9.48 7.36
CA PHE A 13 -6.83 10.53 6.95
C PHE A 13 -6.93 10.78 5.44
N SER A 14 -6.91 12.06 5.06
CA SER A 14 -6.73 12.47 3.67
C SER A 14 -5.24 12.57 3.38
N PHE A 15 -4.77 11.85 2.37
CA PHE A 15 -3.40 11.94 1.89
C PHE A 15 -3.29 12.96 0.77
N SER A 16 -2.17 13.68 0.69
CA SER A 16 -1.82 14.38 -0.55
C SER A 16 -1.43 13.37 -1.63
N ALA A 17 -1.45 13.79 -2.90
CA ALA A 17 -0.98 12.94 -4.00
C ALA A 17 0.49 12.53 -3.83
N ASP A 18 1.34 13.42 -3.32
CA ASP A 18 2.76 13.14 -3.08
C ASP A 18 2.96 12.14 -1.93
N ASP A 19 2.13 12.22 -0.88
CA ASP A 19 2.13 11.23 0.20
C ASP A 19 1.76 9.85 -0.33
N ALA A 20 0.68 9.77 -1.12
CA ALA A 20 0.26 8.52 -1.74
C ALA A 20 1.35 7.94 -2.67
N ALA A 21 2.00 8.77 -3.49
CA ALA A 21 3.09 8.34 -4.35
C ALA A 21 4.28 7.80 -3.54
N GLY A 22 4.63 8.45 -2.42
CA GLY A 22 5.66 7.97 -1.51
C GLY A 22 5.36 6.59 -0.92
N ILE A 23 4.14 6.39 -0.43
CA ILE A 23 3.69 5.11 0.12
C ILE A 23 3.68 4.02 -0.96
N ASN A 24 3.14 4.31 -2.16
CA ASN A 24 3.09 3.38 -3.28
C ASN A 24 4.50 2.89 -3.66
N ARG A 25 5.46 3.81 -3.79
CA ARG A 25 6.85 3.46 -4.10
C ARG A 25 7.48 2.61 -3.02
N GLU A 26 7.24 2.91 -1.74
CA GLU A 26 7.77 2.12 -0.64
C GLU A 26 7.17 0.71 -0.66
N LEU A 27 5.85 0.58 -0.78
CA LEU A 27 5.14 -0.70 -0.86
C LEU A 27 5.57 -1.55 -2.05
N ALA A 28 5.85 -0.93 -3.21
CA ALA A 28 6.36 -1.63 -4.39
C ALA A 28 7.73 -2.29 -4.18
N THR A 29 8.44 -1.98 -3.09
CA THR A 29 9.70 -2.64 -2.70
C THR A 29 9.52 -3.74 -1.65
N LYS A 30 8.32 -3.83 -1.04
CA LYS A 30 8.03 -4.76 0.05
C LYS A 30 7.55 -6.10 -0.49
N LYS A 31 7.81 -7.14 0.30
CA LYS A 31 7.13 -8.44 0.22
C LYS A 31 6.10 -8.52 1.34
N VAL A 32 5.10 -9.40 1.23
CA VAL A 32 4.11 -9.63 2.30
C VAL A 32 4.73 -10.00 3.66
N SER A 33 5.88 -10.68 3.65
CA SER A 33 6.65 -11.02 4.86
C SER A 33 7.29 -9.81 5.54
N GLY A 34 7.45 -8.69 4.83
CA GLY A 34 7.94 -7.42 5.37
C GLY A 34 6.84 -6.52 5.93
N ILE A 35 5.58 -6.98 5.93
CA ILE A 35 4.43 -6.28 6.49
C ILE A 35 3.93 -7.07 7.70
N ALA A 36 3.81 -6.40 8.85
CA ALA A 36 3.34 -7.05 10.06
C ALA A 36 1.91 -7.59 9.87
N PRO A 37 1.55 -8.78 10.39
CA PRO A 37 0.24 -9.37 10.18
C PRO A 37 -0.94 -8.44 10.51
N GLY A 38 -0.84 -7.65 11.57
CA GLY A 38 -1.87 -6.68 11.98
C GLY A 38 -2.08 -5.52 11.00
N ASP A 39 -1.08 -5.23 10.16
CA ASP A 39 -1.09 -4.13 9.19
C ASP A 39 -1.55 -4.57 7.80
N ARG A 40 -1.58 -5.88 7.51
CA ARG A 40 -1.82 -6.42 6.16
C ARG A 40 -3.16 -5.99 5.58
N GLN A 41 -4.21 -6.01 6.39
CA GLN A 41 -5.53 -5.56 5.95
C GLN A 41 -5.52 -4.08 5.57
N LYS A 42 -4.91 -3.24 6.42
CA LYS A 42 -4.81 -1.79 6.18
C LYS A 42 -4.02 -1.48 4.91
N VAL A 43 -2.93 -2.21 4.65
CA VAL A 43 -2.15 -2.09 3.41
C VAL A 43 -2.96 -2.54 2.20
N LEU A 44 -3.67 -3.67 2.29
CA LEU A 44 -4.49 -4.18 1.20
C LEU A 44 -5.61 -3.19 0.82
N ASP A 45 -6.36 -2.68 1.81
CA ASP A 45 -7.45 -1.73 1.58
C ASP A 45 -6.94 -0.45 0.91
N TYR A 46 -5.77 0.03 1.34
CA TYR A 46 -5.09 1.16 0.72
C TYR A 46 -4.72 0.88 -0.74
N LEU A 47 -4.06 -0.24 -1.02
CA LEU A 47 -3.58 -0.57 -2.37
C LEU A 47 -4.73 -0.77 -3.35
N LEU A 48 -5.83 -1.42 -2.93
CA LEU A 48 -7.04 -1.57 -3.74
C LEU A 48 -7.63 -0.20 -4.10
N THR A 49 -7.70 0.71 -3.13
CA THR A 49 -8.17 2.08 -3.35
C THR A 49 -7.25 2.83 -4.31
N ALA A 50 -5.93 2.76 -4.09
CA ALA A 50 -4.92 3.41 -4.92
C ALA A 50 -4.99 2.95 -6.39
N MET A 51 -5.18 1.64 -6.61
CA MET A 51 -5.36 1.06 -7.93
C MET A 51 -6.67 1.50 -8.59
N GLN A 52 -7.76 1.56 -7.82
CA GLN A 52 -9.07 2.00 -8.31
C GLN A 52 -9.06 3.46 -8.80
N ILE A 53 -8.34 4.34 -8.11
CA ILE A 53 -8.23 5.76 -8.48
C ILE A 53 -7.05 6.05 -9.43
N ASN A 54 -6.34 5.02 -9.89
CA ASN A 54 -5.13 5.13 -10.73
C ASN A 54 -4.05 6.06 -10.14
N SER A 55 -3.85 6.03 -8.80
CA SER A 55 -2.79 6.82 -8.15
C SER A 55 -1.43 6.13 -8.12
N VAL A 56 -1.34 4.89 -8.62
CA VAL A 56 -0.11 4.09 -8.68
C VAL A 56 0.61 4.36 -10.00
N GLU A 57 1.90 4.67 -9.94
CA GLU A 57 2.71 4.88 -11.13
C GLU A 57 2.84 3.61 -11.99
N HIS A 58 2.89 3.80 -13.31
CA HIS A 58 2.84 2.70 -14.27
C HIS A 58 4.02 1.72 -14.13
N ASP A 59 5.21 2.22 -13.78
CA ASP A 59 6.44 1.44 -13.62
C ASP A 59 6.44 0.53 -12.38
N ILE A 60 5.63 0.85 -11.37
CA ILE A 60 5.50 0.05 -10.14
C ILE A 60 4.20 -0.75 -10.07
N ARG A 61 3.24 -0.51 -10.96
CA ARG A 61 1.91 -1.12 -10.94
C ARG A 61 1.94 -2.65 -10.87
N ALA A 62 2.77 -3.30 -11.67
CA ALA A 62 2.89 -4.76 -11.66
C ALA A 62 3.36 -5.31 -10.30
N LYS A 63 4.27 -4.59 -9.62
CA LYS A 63 4.75 -4.98 -8.28
C LYS A 63 3.67 -4.79 -7.21
N ILE A 64 2.82 -3.79 -7.38
CA ILE A 64 1.66 -3.57 -6.52
C ILE A 64 0.62 -4.67 -6.73
N ASP A 65 0.34 -5.05 -7.97
CA ASP A 65 -0.55 -6.18 -8.28
C ASP A 65 -0.04 -7.50 -7.63
N ASP A 66 1.26 -7.79 -7.75
CA ASP A 66 1.88 -8.95 -7.12
C ASP A 66 1.71 -8.92 -5.58
N LEU A 67 1.96 -7.75 -4.95
CA LEU A 67 1.80 -7.58 -3.51
C LEU A 67 0.34 -7.75 -3.06
N ILE A 68 -0.63 -7.25 -3.84
CA ILE A 68 -2.06 -7.44 -3.58
C ILE A 68 -2.43 -8.93 -3.63
N ALA A 69 -1.94 -9.65 -4.65
CA ALA A 69 -2.19 -11.08 -4.79
C ALA A 69 -1.61 -11.89 -3.61
N ASP A 70 -0.38 -11.56 -3.18
CA ASP A 70 0.24 -12.15 -2.00
C ASP A 70 -0.58 -11.85 -0.74
N LEU A 71 -0.99 -10.59 -0.54
CA LEU A 71 -1.81 -10.19 0.60
C LEU A 71 -3.15 -10.93 0.64
N GLN A 72 -3.78 -11.20 -0.50
CA GLN A 72 -5.03 -11.94 -0.63
C GLN A 72 -4.88 -13.46 -0.42
N SER A 73 -3.70 -14.01 -0.72
CA SER A 73 -3.43 -15.45 -0.62
C SER A 73 -3.01 -15.89 0.79
N HIS A 74 -2.62 -14.95 1.65
CA HIS A 74 -2.06 -15.20 2.99
C HIS A 74 -3.01 -14.85 4.15
N TRP A 75 -4.31 -15.12 3.97
CA TRP A 75 -5.36 -14.94 4.98
C TRP A 75 -5.47 -16.15 5.91
#